data_AF-A0A099UAE7-F1
#
_entry.id   AF-A0A099UAE7-F1
#
_cell.length_a   1.000
_cell.length_b   1.000
_cell.length_c   1.000
_cell.angle_alpha   90.00
_cell.angle_beta   90.00
_cell.angle_gamma   90.00
#
_symmetry.space_group_name_H-M   'P 1'
#
loop_
_entity.id
_entity.type
_entity.pdbx_description
1 polymer ?
#
loop_
_entity_poly.entity_id
_entity_poly.type
_entity_poly.pdbx_seq_one_letter_code
_entity_poly.pdbx_strand_id
1 'polypeptide(L)'
;MTKLRQDFEIIETELEQVERQVCTEQDCVKIFRLQIDEGLDEALKGLEDLKAQLPKEQNVALFDQCTENALNAIVGHFGLGAVVLNAKDGGNVHTTHNVRKGIYANDTERQRYENRGEYDSDKYHQDSAYKEINKRQSALKKEGKLTDYMTGKKIKPNDNTDLDHIVAAKTIHDDPARVLAEVDGTKLANTESNLKMTDSTLNRSKKDKSAQEFLQRRDENIAKLEALEAKRGYLTESEQNEMNKLQKQKEIDDEKLSKEYGDSKKQIDKKVDKAYLWKLQALQRSSKDRLKRCKKYSDTLCYWYGF
;
A
#
# COMPACT_ATOMS: atom_id res chain seq x y z
N MET A 1 -18.59 -62.26 -7.10
CA MET A 1 -18.43 -60.88 -6.59
C MET A 1 -17.27 -60.70 -5.61
N THR A 2 -16.72 -61.76 -5.01
CA THR A 2 -15.70 -61.64 -3.95
C THR A 2 -14.27 -61.39 -4.46
N LYS A 3 -13.91 -61.94 -5.63
CA LYS A 3 -12.56 -61.80 -6.21
C LYS A 3 -12.28 -60.38 -6.73
N LEU A 4 -13.25 -59.79 -7.44
CA LEU A 4 -13.17 -58.42 -7.94
C LEU A 4 -13.04 -57.37 -6.81
N ARG A 5 -13.56 -57.66 -5.62
CA ARG A 5 -13.50 -56.78 -4.45
C ARG A 5 -12.13 -56.84 -3.77
N GLN A 6 -11.55 -58.04 -3.69
CA GLN A 6 -10.16 -58.23 -3.22
C GLN A 6 -9.17 -57.60 -4.18
N ASP A 7 -9.37 -57.74 -5.50
CA ASP A 7 -8.50 -57.12 -6.50
C ASP A 7 -8.55 -55.58 -6.42
N PHE A 8 -9.72 -54.99 -6.11
CA PHE A 8 -9.86 -53.55 -5.88
C PHE A 8 -9.17 -53.06 -4.60
N GLU A 9 -9.31 -53.79 -3.48
CA GLU A 9 -8.64 -53.45 -2.22
C GLU A 9 -7.11 -53.54 -2.34
N ILE A 10 -6.60 -54.51 -3.11
CA ILE A 10 -5.16 -54.64 -3.40
C ILE A 10 -4.67 -53.45 -4.23
N ILE A 11 -5.41 -53.06 -5.27
CA ILE A 11 -5.06 -51.91 -6.12
C ILE A 11 -5.10 -50.60 -5.33
N GLU A 12 -6.08 -50.39 -4.44
CA GLU A 12 -6.13 -49.22 -3.55
C GLU A 12 -4.94 -49.17 -2.60
N THR A 13 -4.53 -50.32 -2.05
CA THR A 13 -3.38 -50.41 -1.15
C THR A 13 -2.06 -50.15 -1.89
N GLU A 14 -1.94 -50.65 -3.12
CA GLU A 14 -0.78 -50.39 -3.99
C GLU A 14 -0.72 -48.92 -4.45
N LEU A 15 -1.86 -48.29 -4.75
CA LEU A 15 -1.96 -46.86 -5.05
C LEU A 15 -1.57 -45.98 -3.85
N GLU A 16 -2.01 -46.32 -2.64
CA GLU A 16 -1.60 -45.61 -1.41
C GLU A 16 -0.11 -45.78 -1.07
N GLN A 17 0.50 -46.91 -1.43
CA GLN A 17 1.94 -47.13 -1.25
C GLN A 17 2.76 -46.36 -2.28
N VAL A 18 2.27 -46.27 -3.53
CA VAL A 18 2.88 -45.43 -4.57
C VAL A 18 2.75 -43.95 -4.22
N GLU A 19 1.63 -43.47 -3.69
CA GLU A 19 1.48 -42.09 -3.21
C GLU A 19 2.41 -41.75 -2.03
N ARG A 20 2.73 -42.73 -1.17
CA ARG A 20 3.71 -42.59 -0.08
C ARG A 20 5.18 -42.65 -0.53
N GLN A 21 5.47 -43.28 -1.67
CA GLN A 21 6.83 -43.39 -2.23
C GLN A 21 7.17 -42.29 -3.25
N VAL A 22 6.19 -41.56 -3.75
CA VAL A 22 6.45 -40.38 -4.58
C VAL A 22 6.80 -39.21 -3.65
N CYS A 23 8.09 -39.05 -3.35
CA CYS A 23 8.61 -37.75 -2.93
C CYS A 23 8.22 -36.75 -4.02
N THR A 24 7.23 -35.90 -3.74
CA THR A 24 6.82 -34.90 -4.71
C THR A 24 7.95 -33.89 -4.86
N GLU A 25 8.03 -33.23 -6.02
CA GLU A 25 9.00 -32.14 -6.26
C GLU A 25 8.94 -31.07 -5.14
N GLN A 26 7.76 -30.90 -4.51
CA GLN A 26 7.55 -30.01 -3.38
C GLN A 26 8.20 -30.50 -2.07
N ASP A 27 8.27 -31.80 -1.84
CA ASP A 27 8.90 -32.37 -0.65
C ASP A 27 10.42 -32.32 -0.76
N CYS A 28 10.97 -32.57 -1.95
CA CYS A 28 12.39 -32.32 -2.23
C CYS A 28 12.76 -30.84 -2.03
N VAL A 29 11.95 -29.91 -2.54
CA VAL A 29 12.18 -28.46 -2.35
C VAL A 29 12.09 -28.04 -0.88
N LYS A 30 11.19 -28.63 -0.09
CA LYS A 30 11.10 -28.37 1.36
C LYS A 30 12.31 -28.90 2.11
N ILE A 31 12.76 -30.12 1.81
CA ILE A 31 13.96 -30.71 2.43
C ILE A 31 15.20 -29.89 2.08
N PHE A 32 15.37 -29.52 0.80
CA PHE A 32 16.45 -28.63 0.39
C PHE A 32 16.41 -27.27 1.07
N ARG A 33 15.22 -26.67 1.24
CA ARG A 33 15.08 -25.41 2.00
C ARG A 33 15.51 -25.56 3.44
N LEU A 34 15.04 -26.60 4.15
CA LEU A 34 15.41 -26.85 5.54
C LEU A 34 16.92 -27.02 5.71
N GLN A 35 17.58 -27.74 4.80
CA GLN A 35 19.04 -27.93 4.83
C GLN A 35 19.81 -26.63 4.55
N ILE A 36 19.30 -25.77 3.67
CA ILE A 36 19.89 -24.45 3.40
C ILE A 36 19.73 -23.53 4.62
N ASP A 37 18.54 -23.53 5.23
CA ASP A 37 18.22 -22.67 6.37
C ASP A 37 19.07 -23.07 7.60
N GLU A 38 19.23 -24.37 7.87
CA GLU A 38 20.08 -24.87 8.98
C GLU A 38 21.57 -24.54 8.74
N GLY A 39 22.08 -24.77 7.53
CA GLY A 39 23.46 -24.41 7.19
C GLY A 39 23.74 -22.90 7.24
N LEU A 40 22.72 -22.08 6.93
CA LEU A 40 22.82 -20.62 7.02
C LEU A 40 22.86 -20.15 8.48
N ASP A 41 22.02 -20.73 9.34
CA ASP A 41 21.97 -20.42 10.77
C ASP A 41 23.28 -20.81 11.49
N GLU A 42 23.85 -21.97 11.14
CA GLU A 42 25.17 -22.38 11.65
C GLU A 42 26.29 -21.43 11.20
N ALA A 43 26.27 -21.02 9.93
CA ALA A 43 27.23 -20.06 9.39
C ALA A 43 27.11 -18.69 10.06
N LEU A 44 25.88 -18.19 10.27
CA LEU A 44 25.61 -16.92 10.95
C LEU A 44 26.11 -16.94 12.39
N LYS A 45 25.85 -18.02 13.11
CA LYS A 45 26.32 -18.19 14.49
C LYS A 45 27.84 -18.25 14.57
N GLY A 46 28.49 -19.00 13.68
CA GLY A 46 29.96 -19.01 13.57
C GLY A 46 30.53 -17.63 13.26
N LEU A 47 29.82 -16.82 12.48
CA LEU A 47 30.21 -15.45 12.12
C LEU A 47 30.11 -14.48 13.31
N GLU A 48 29.06 -14.62 14.12
CA GLU A 48 28.89 -13.86 15.37
C GLU A 48 29.98 -14.21 16.40
N ASP A 49 30.31 -15.49 16.54
CA ASP A 49 31.37 -15.97 17.42
C ASP A 49 32.76 -15.46 16.99
N LEU A 50 33.05 -15.46 15.69
CA LEU A 50 34.27 -14.88 15.11
C LEU A 50 34.35 -13.36 15.33
N LYS A 51 33.23 -12.65 15.18
CA LYS A 51 33.14 -11.20 15.42
C LYS A 51 33.41 -10.83 16.88
N ALA A 52 33.08 -11.71 17.82
CA ALA A 52 33.33 -11.51 19.25
C ALA A 52 34.81 -11.69 19.64
N GLN A 53 35.60 -12.43 18.84
CA GLN A 53 36.97 -12.82 19.18
C GLN A 53 38.06 -11.91 18.58
N LEU A 54 37.73 -10.99 17.68
CA LEU A 54 38.70 -10.18 16.94
C LEU A 54 38.64 -8.67 17.27
N PRO A 55 39.76 -7.93 17.20
CA PRO A 55 39.82 -6.50 17.51
C PRO A 55 39.08 -5.62 16.49
N LYS A 56 38.33 -4.61 16.99
CA LYS A 56 37.30 -3.84 16.26
C LYS A 56 37.73 -3.20 14.92
N GLU A 57 38.98 -2.83 14.76
CA GLU A 57 39.46 -2.10 13.56
C GLU A 57 39.85 -3.03 12.38
N GLN A 58 40.30 -4.26 12.65
CA GLN A 58 40.59 -5.25 11.61
C GLN A 58 39.34 -6.03 11.16
N ASN A 59 38.28 -6.00 11.97
CA ASN A 59 37.03 -6.70 11.70
C ASN A 59 36.32 -6.17 10.46
N VAL A 60 36.21 -4.85 10.32
CA VAL A 60 35.39 -4.25 9.26
C VAL A 60 35.94 -4.63 7.87
N ALA A 61 37.24 -4.45 7.65
CA ALA A 61 37.86 -4.77 6.36
C ALA A 61 37.82 -6.28 6.04
N LEU A 62 38.01 -7.15 7.03
CA LEU A 62 37.96 -8.60 6.83
C LEU A 62 36.52 -9.08 6.53
N PHE A 63 35.52 -8.52 7.22
CA PHE A 63 34.12 -8.82 6.97
C PHE A 63 33.65 -8.28 5.61
N ASP A 64 34.12 -7.11 5.20
CA ASP A 64 33.85 -6.56 3.87
C ASP A 64 34.41 -7.47 2.77
N GLN A 65 35.66 -7.91 2.92
CA GLN A 65 36.29 -8.87 1.98
C GLN A 65 35.60 -10.23 1.96
N CYS A 66 35.17 -10.74 3.12
CA CYS A 66 34.42 -12.00 3.20
C CYS A 66 33.06 -11.87 2.53
N THR A 67 32.35 -10.76 2.78
CA THR A 67 31.06 -10.44 2.16
C THR A 67 31.21 -10.33 0.64
N GLU A 68 32.24 -9.62 0.17
CA GLU A 68 32.54 -9.47 -1.26
C GLU A 68 32.86 -10.81 -1.91
N ASN A 69 33.68 -11.65 -1.27
CA ASN A 69 34.02 -12.98 -1.79
C ASN A 69 32.82 -13.94 -1.80
N ALA A 70 31.98 -13.92 -0.76
CA ALA A 70 30.76 -14.71 -0.72
C ALA A 70 29.76 -14.26 -1.79
N LEU A 71 29.57 -12.95 -1.95
CA LEU A 71 28.76 -12.39 -3.03
C LEU A 71 29.30 -12.78 -4.40
N ASN A 72 30.62 -12.66 -4.63
CA ASN A 72 31.26 -13.04 -5.88
C ASN A 72 31.14 -14.54 -6.17
N ALA A 73 31.24 -15.41 -5.15
CA ALA A 73 31.06 -16.84 -5.31
C ALA A 73 29.62 -17.19 -5.71
N ILE A 74 28.63 -16.60 -5.05
CA ILE A 74 27.20 -16.78 -5.37
C ILE A 74 26.89 -16.22 -6.77
N VAL A 75 27.33 -15.00 -7.04
CA VAL A 75 27.13 -14.32 -8.33
C VAL A 75 27.78 -15.09 -9.48
N GLY A 76 29.01 -15.56 -9.29
CA GLY A 76 29.79 -16.28 -10.29
C GLY A 76 29.25 -17.69 -10.56
N HIS A 77 29.07 -18.51 -9.53
CA HIS A 77 28.64 -19.91 -9.72
C HIS A 77 27.20 -20.04 -10.20
N PHE A 78 26.30 -19.16 -9.75
CA PHE A 78 24.90 -19.21 -10.15
C PHE A 78 24.58 -18.31 -11.35
N GLY A 79 25.58 -17.65 -11.94
CA GLY A 79 25.37 -16.73 -13.07
C GLY A 79 24.47 -15.54 -12.73
N LEU A 80 24.34 -15.21 -11.45
CA LEU A 80 23.45 -14.16 -10.95
C LEU A 80 24.03 -12.76 -11.10
N GLY A 81 25.19 -12.61 -11.74
CA GLY A 81 25.85 -11.31 -11.93
C GLY A 81 24.95 -10.28 -12.58
N ALA A 82 24.24 -10.66 -13.65
CA ALA A 82 23.26 -9.76 -14.26
C ALA A 82 22.07 -9.46 -13.34
N VAL A 83 21.65 -10.38 -12.47
CA VAL A 83 20.51 -10.18 -11.56
C VAL A 83 20.89 -9.26 -10.40
N VAL A 84 22.09 -9.43 -9.85
CA VAL A 84 22.63 -8.61 -8.75
C VAL A 84 23.01 -7.21 -9.25
N LEU A 85 23.66 -7.11 -10.41
CA LEU A 85 24.01 -5.81 -11.01
C LEU A 85 22.78 -5.02 -11.49
N ASN A 86 21.69 -5.71 -11.86
CA ASN A 86 20.41 -5.07 -12.20
C ASN A 86 19.42 -5.03 -11.02
N ALA A 87 19.87 -5.35 -9.80
CA ALA A 87 19.01 -5.29 -8.62
C ALA A 87 18.65 -3.82 -8.35
N LYS A 88 17.38 -3.49 -8.58
CA LYS A 88 16.81 -2.19 -8.22
C LYS A 88 16.33 -2.24 -6.78
N ASP A 89 16.36 -1.10 -6.09
CA ASP A 89 15.62 -0.96 -4.83
C ASP A 89 14.16 -1.39 -5.05
N GLY A 90 13.65 -2.26 -4.17
CA GLY A 90 12.31 -2.85 -4.31
C GLY A 90 12.19 -4.05 -5.27
N GLY A 91 13.27 -4.46 -5.93
CA GLY A 91 13.34 -5.62 -6.82
C GLY A 91 12.61 -5.46 -8.16
N ASN A 92 12.47 -6.57 -8.90
CA ASN A 92 11.79 -6.60 -10.21
C ASN A 92 10.26 -6.65 -10.11
N VAL A 93 9.69 -6.36 -8.94
CA VAL A 93 8.25 -6.44 -8.69
C VAL A 93 7.68 -5.07 -8.36
N HIS A 94 6.57 -4.75 -8.99
CA HIS A 94 5.78 -3.59 -8.58
C HIS A 94 5.01 -3.96 -7.31
N THR A 95 4.96 -3.04 -6.35
CA THR A 95 4.07 -3.16 -5.18
C THR A 95 3.47 -1.80 -4.90
N THR A 96 2.27 -1.77 -4.30
CA THR A 96 1.63 -0.51 -3.90
C THR A 96 2.49 0.29 -2.91
N HIS A 97 3.23 -0.41 -2.05
CA HIS A 97 4.19 0.20 -1.13
C HIS A 97 5.38 0.85 -1.85
N ASN A 98 6.00 0.15 -2.81
CA ASN A 98 7.18 0.67 -3.52
C ASN A 98 6.82 1.89 -4.36
N VAL A 99 5.71 1.85 -5.11
CA VAL A 99 5.35 2.99 -5.98
C VAL A 99 4.98 4.24 -5.18
N ARG A 100 4.43 4.10 -3.97
CA ARG A 100 4.21 5.22 -3.04
C ARG A 100 5.50 5.84 -2.52
N LYS A 101 6.61 5.09 -2.54
CA LYS A 101 7.96 5.60 -2.28
C LYS A 101 8.67 6.11 -3.54
N GLY A 102 8.00 6.13 -4.70
CA GLY A 102 8.59 6.50 -5.98
C GLY A 102 9.49 5.42 -6.58
N ILE A 103 9.43 4.19 -6.07
CA ILE A 103 10.25 3.07 -6.51
C ILE A 103 9.43 2.21 -7.49
N TYR A 104 9.90 2.11 -8.73
CA TYR A 104 9.24 1.36 -9.81
C TYR A 104 10.17 0.30 -10.38
N ALA A 105 9.67 -0.92 -10.59
CA ALA A 105 10.47 -1.99 -11.20
C ALA A 105 10.82 -1.71 -12.67
N ASN A 106 9.94 -0.98 -13.38
CA ASN A 106 10.13 -0.57 -14.77
C ASN A 106 9.53 0.82 -15.06
N ASP A 107 9.98 1.39 -16.16
CA ASP A 107 9.64 2.76 -16.57
C ASP A 107 8.19 2.90 -17.04
N THR A 108 7.57 1.82 -17.51
CA THR A 108 6.19 1.85 -18.01
C THR A 108 5.19 2.24 -16.92
N GLU A 109 5.30 1.69 -15.71
CA GLU A 109 4.41 2.07 -14.61
C GLU A 109 4.65 3.51 -14.13
N ARG A 110 5.92 3.94 -14.12
CA ARG A 110 6.27 5.33 -13.79
C ARG A 110 5.64 6.29 -14.80
N GLN A 111 5.79 6.02 -16.09
CA GLN A 111 5.17 6.81 -17.16
C GLN A 111 3.65 6.78 -17.09
N ARG A 112 3.02 5.65 -16.72
CA ARG A 112 1.56 5.60 -16.49
C ARG A 112 1.13 6.56 -15.39
N TYR A 113 1.87 6.61 -14.29
CA TYR A 113 1.58 7.54 -13.20
C TYR A 113 1.82 9.01 -13.60
N GLU A 114 2.90 9.29 -14.31
CA GLU A 114 3.17 10.63 -14.85
C GLU A 114 2.06 11.08 -15.81
N ASN A 115 1.53 10.16 -16.61
CA ASN A 115 0.44 10.41 -17.57
C ASN A 115 -0.97 10.14 -16.99
N ARG A 116 -1.15 10.14 -15.67
CA ARG A 116 -2.46 9.89 -15.02
C ARG A 116 -3.51 10.96 -15.31
N GLY A 117 -3.10 12.09 -15.90
CA GLY A 117 -3.91 13.27 -16.15
C GLY A 117 -3.95 14.23 -14.96
N GLU A 118 -4.29 15.47 -15.24
CA GLU A 118 -4.44 16.51 -14.24
C GLU A 118 -5.64 16.25 -13.31
N TYR A 119 -5.51 16.70 -12.06
CA TYR A 119 -6.61 16.66 -11.11
C TYR A 119 -7.71 17.63 -11.55
N ASP A 120 -8.92 17.10 -11.68
CA ASP A 120 -10.12 17.87 -12.03
C ASP A 120 -11.16 17.73 -10.91
N SER A 121 -11.33 18.80 -10.13
CA SER A 121 -12.24 18.82 -9.00
C SER A 121 -13.70 18.55 -9.38
N ASP A 122 -14.12 18.96 -10.57
CA ASP A 122 -15.52 18.82 -11.00
C ASP A 122 -15.89 17.35 -11.17
N LYS A 123 -14.97 16.51 -11.68
CA LYS A 123 -15.19 15.05 -11.77
C LYS A 123 -15.50 14.41 -10.44
N TYR A 124 -14.93 14.90 -9.34
CA TYR A 124 -15.16 14.36 -8.01
C TYR A 124 -16.47 14.87 -7.40
N HIS A 125 -16.83 16.14 -7.62
CA HIS A 125 -18.02 16.75 -7.01
C HIS A 125 -19.31 16.56 -7.82
N GLN A 126 -19.19 16.32 -9.13
CA GLN A 126 -20.35 16.06 -10.01
C GLN A 126 -20.78 14.60 -10.04
N ASP A 127 -19.96 13.70 -9.49
CA ASP A 127 -20.25 12.28 -9.37
C ASP A 127 -21.54 11.99 -8.59
N SER A 128 -22.25 10.94 -8.98
CA SER A 128 -23.54 10.61 -8.37
C SER A 128 -23.41 10.22 -6.91
N ALA A 129 -22.34 9.49 -6.52
CA ALA A 129 -22.14 9.08 -5.15
C ALA A 129 -21.90 10.29 -4.23
N TYR A 130 -21.13 11.29 -4.70
CA TYR A 130 -20.95 12.56 -3.98
C TYR A 130 -22.29 13.24 -3.71
N LYS A 131 -23.13 13.40 -4.75
CA LYS A 131 -24.44 14.05 -4.67
C LYS A 131 -25.40 13.30 -3.74
N GLU A 132 -25.43 11.97 -3.82
CA GLU A 132 -26.27 11.12 -2.97
C GLU A 132 -25.86 11.21 -1.50
N ILE A 133 -24.56 11.12 -1.21
CA ILE A 133 -24.03 11.24 0.15
C ILE A 133 -24.32 12.64 0.70
N ASN A 134 -24.12 13.69 -0.10
CA ASN A 134 -24.44 15.06 0.30
C ASN A 134 -25.91 15.23 0.66
N LYS A 135 -26.82 14.70 -0.17
CA LYS A 135 -28.27 14.72 0.09
C LYS A 135 -28.61 13.99 1.39
N ARG A 136 -28.03 12.81 1.62
CA ARG A 136 -28.28 12.01 2.82
C ARG A 136 -27.78 12.70 4.08
N GLN A 137 -26.57 13.23 4.07
CA GLN A 137 -26.02 13.97 5.21
C GLN A 137 -26.79 15.27 5.46
N SER A 138 -27.21 15.96 4.40
CA SER A 138 -28.07 17.15 4.52
C SER A 138 -29.39 16.85 5.26
N ALA A 139 -30.00 15.68 5.01
CA ALA A 139 -31.20 15.26 5.75
C ALA A 139 -30.88 15.00 7.24
N LEU A 140 -29.80 14.27 7.53
CA LEU A 140 -29.36 14.01 8.91
C LEU A 140 -28.98 15.29 9.67
N LYS A 141 -28.45 16.30 8.98
CA LYS A 141 -28.18 17.62 9.54
C LYS A 141 -29.46 18.31 9.99
N LYS A 142 -30.51 18.28 9.17
CA LYS A 142 -31.83 18.85 9.51
C LYS A 142 -32.45 18.16 10.73
N GLU A 143 -32.17 16.88 10.91
CA GLU A 143 -32.59 16.10 12.08
C GLU A 143 -31.69 16.30 13.32
N GLY A 144 -30.62 17.10 13.24
CA GLY A 144 -29.68 17.31 14.35
C GLY A 144 -28.85 16.07 14.72
N LYS A 145 -28.76 15.09 13.81
CA LYS A 145 -28.09 13.80 14.07
C LYS A 145 -26.60 13.80 13.76
N LEU A 146 -26.12 14.78 13.00
CA LEU A 146 -24.72 14.86 12.61
C LEU A 146 -23.81 15.38 13.72
N THR A 147 -22.59 14.86 13.72
CA THR A 147 -21.50 15.28 14.58
C THR A 147 -20.33 15.59 13.68
N ASP A 148 -19.73 16.76 13.87
CA ASP A 148 -18.56 17.17 13.12
C ASP A 148 -17.37 16.26 13.49
N TYR A 149 -16.74 15.72 12.46
CA TYR A 149 -15.63 14.80 12.64
C TYR A 149 -14.35 15.53 13.05
N MET A 150 -14.20 16.83 12.68
CA MET A 150 -13.02 17.63 13.04
C MET A 150 -13.07 18.12 14.50
N THR A 151 -14.23 18.57 14.98
CA THR A 151 -14.36 19.19 16.31
C THR A 151 -15.03 18.30 17.35
N GLY A 152 -15.69 17.22 16.92
CA GLY A 152 -16.49 16.36 17.80
C GLY A 152 -17.82 16.95 18.27
N LYS A 153 -18.14 18.19 17.90
CA LYS A 153 -19.37 18.88 18.29
C LYS A 153 -20.55 18.44 17.42
N LYS A 154 -21.78 18.57 17.94
CA LYS A 154 -23.00 18.39 17.13
C LYS A 154 -23.10 19.49 16.08
N ILE A 155 -23.44 19.10 14.85
CA ILE A 155 -23.77 20.04 13.78
C ILE A 155 -25.26 20.39 13.92
N LYS A 156 -25.56 21.68 14.09
CA LYS A 156 -26.93 22.18 14.19
C LYS A 156 -27.56 22.29 12.79
N PRO A 157 -28.89 22.23 12.68
CA PRO A 157 -29.59 22.38 11.39
C PRO A 157 -29.21 23.62 10.59
N ASN A 158 -28.91 24.74 11.27
CA ASN A 158 -28.63 26.04 10.66
C ASN A 158 -27.13 26.36 10.54
N ASP A 159 -26.22 25.46 10.92
CA ASP A 159 -24.78 25.71 10.82
C ASP A 159 -24.34 25.76 9.34
N ASN A 160 -23.31 26.53 9.02
CA ASN A 160 -22.73 26.51 7.68
C ASN A 160 -21.78 25.32 7.53
N THR A 161 -22.04 24.45 6.56
CA THR A 161 -21.33 23.18 6.39
C THR A 161 -21.02 22.90 4.94
N ASP A 162 -19.85 22.32 4.69
CA ASP A 162 -19.47 21.75 3.40
C ASP A 162 -19.31 20.22 3.56
N LEU A 163 -19.46 19.44 2.48
CA LEU A 163 -19.15 18.00 2.48
C LEU A 163 -17.67 17.82 2.14
N ASP A 164 -16.86 17.48 3.14
CA ASP A 164 -15.41 17.31 3.01
C ASP A 164 -15.03 15.88 2.64
N HIS A 165 -13.98 15.76 1.83
CA HIS A 165 -13.20 14.54 1.70
C HIS A 165 -12.14 14.50 2.81
N ILE A 166 -12.33 13.65 3.82
CA ILE A 166 -11.40 13.47 4.95
C ILE A 166 -9.97 13.32 4.42
N VAL A 167 -9.75 12.36 3.51
CA VAL A 167 -8.58 12.29 2.63
C VAL A 167 -8.94 13.00 1.33
N ALA A 168 -8.25 14.10 1.04
CA ALA A 168 -8.57 14.96 -0.07
C ALA A 168 -8.61 14.20 -1.41
N ALA A 169 -9.58 14.55 -2.26
CA ALA A 169 -9.75 13.96 -3.58
C ALA A 169 -8.47 14.05 -4.43
N LYS A 170 -7.74 15.17 -4.35
CA LYS A 170 -6.44 15.36 -5.01
C LYS A 170 -5.39 14.36 -4.52
N THR A 171 -5.28 14.14 -3.20
CA THR A 171 -4.37 13.13 -2.63
C THR A 171 -4.66 11.74 -3.18
N ILE A 172 -5.94 11.40 -3.37
CA ILE A 172 -6.35 10.10 -3.94
C ILE A 172 -6.07 10.05 -5.44
N HIS A 173 -6.33 11.13 -6.17
CA HIS A 173 -6.00 11.27 -7.58
C HIS A 173 -4.51 11.03 -7.83
N ASP A 174 -3.67 11.62 -6.98
CA ASP A 174 -2.22 11.56 -7.04
C ASP A 174 -1.62 10.33 -6.34
N ASP A 175 -2.41 9.35 -5.90
CA ASP A 175 -1.85 8.11 -5.32
C ASP A 175 -1.27 7.22 -6.45
N PRO A 176 0.06 6.99 -6.51
CA PRO A 176 0.66 6.11 -7.52
C PRO A 176 0.20 4.66 -7.39
N ALA A 177 -0.15 4.20 -6.18
CA ALA A 177 -0.68 2.86 -5.99
C ALA A 177 -2.06 2.70 -6.63
N ARG A 178 -2.89 3.76 -6.62
CA ARG A 178 -4.19 3.77 -7.30
C ARG A 178 -4.00 3.57 -8.81
N VAL A 179 -3.03 4.27 -9.40
CA VAL A 179 -2.72 4.13 -10.84
C VAL A 179 -2.20 2.74 -11.16
N LEU A 180 -1.27 2.21 -10.36
CA LEU A 180 -0.76 0.84 -10.50
C LEU A 180 -1.88 -0.21 -10.43
N ALA A 181 -2.81 -0.01 -9.49
CA ALA A 181 -3.98 -0.86 -9.29
C ALA A 181 -5.11 -0.63 -10.32
N GLU A 182 -4.99 0.38 -11.19
CA GLU A 182 -6.00 0.81 -12.16
C GLU A 182 -7.36 1.12 -11.51
N VAL A 183 -7.32 1.72 -10.31
CA VAL A 183 -8.53 2.10 -9.57
C VAL A 183 -9.00 3.51 -9.95
N ASP A 184 -10.30 3.63 -10.17
CA ASP A 184 -10.96 4.92 -10.41
C ASP A 184 -10.89 5.82 -9.16
N GLY A 185 -10.23 6.98 -9.30
CA GLY A 185 -10.04 7.93 -8.22
C GLY A 185 -11.35 8.52 -7.70
N THR A 186 -12.30 8.82 -8.58
CA THR A 186 -13.60 9.39 -8.22
C THR A 186 -14.38 8.42 -7.33
N LYS A 187 -14.46 7.15 -7.74
CA LYS A 187 -15.15 6.10 -6.94
C LYS A 187 -14.45 5.83 -5.61
N LEU A 188 -13.13 5.92 -5.59
CA LEU A 188 -12.34 5.69 -4.38
C LEU A 188 -12.52 6.83 -3.37
N ALA A 189 -12.60 8.08 -3.83
CA ALA A 189 -12.78 9.27 -3.01
C ALA A 189 -14.22 9.42 -2.49
N ASN A 190 -15.22 9.14 -3.32
CA ASN A 190 -16.63 9.38 -3.02
C ASN A 190 -17.27 8.21 -2.29
N THR A 191 -16.89 8.04 -1.02
CA THR A 191 -17.41 6.96 -0.17
C THR A 191 -17.85 7.49 1.18
N GLU A 192 -18.81 6.79 1.81
CA GLU A 192 -19.38 7.19 3.10
C GLU A 192 -18.38 7.29 4.26
N SER A 193 -17.26 6.57 4.13
CA SER A 193 -16.15 6.61 5.06
C SER A 193 -15.26 7.84 4.85
N ASN A 194 -15.17 8.35 3.62
CA ASN A 194 -14.29 9.47 3.27
C ASN A 194 -15.02 10.81 3.14
N LEU A 195 -16.34 10.81 2.95
CA LEU A 195 -17.14 12.03 2.82
C LEU A 195 -17.87 12.33 4.14
N LYS A 196 -17.62 13.50 4.74
CA LYS A 196 -18.29 13.96 5.97
C LYS A 196 -18.63 15.43 5.89
N MET A 197 -19.83 15.78 6.32
CA MET A 197 -20.19 17.17 6.56
C MET A 197 -19.42 17.70 7.76
N THR A 198 -18.85 18.89 7.60
CA THR A 198 -18.07 19.59 8.62
C THR A 198 -18.27 21.11 8.49
N ASP A 199 -17.77 21.88 9.44
CA ASP A 199 -17.79 23.34 9.42
C ASP A 199 -17.09 23.87 8.15
N SER A 200 -17.78 24.73 7.40
CA SER A 200 -17.27 25.23 6.12
C SER A 200 -15.96 26.02 6.25
N THR A 201 -15.76 26.70 7.37
CA THR A 201 -14.55 27.51 7.62
C THR A 201 -13.36 26.60 7.86
N LEU A 202 -13.53 25.58 8.70
CA LEU A 202 -12.49 24.59 8.97
C LEU A 202 -12.12 23.82 7.71
N ASN A 203 -13.12 23.36 6.96
CA ASN A 203 -12.92 22.67 5.68
C ASN A 203 -12.08 23.49 4.69
N ARG A 204 -12.50 24.73 4.43
CA ARG A 204 -11.82 25.61 3.48
C ARG A 204 -10.41 25.99 3.92
N SER A 205 -10.12 25.94 5.22
CA SER A 205 -8.77 26.14 5.76
C SER A 205 -7.87 24.92 5.54
N LYS A 206 -8.40 23.70 5.73
CA LYS A 206 -7.68 22.43 5.52
C LYS A 206 -7.19 22.28 4.08
N LYS A 207 -8.05 22.55 3.10
CA LYS A 207 -7.77 22.35 1.65
C LYS A 207 -7.37 20.89 1.35
N ASP A 208 -6.27 20.68 0.63
CA ASP A 208 -5.73 19.38 0.23
C ASP A 208 -4.74 18.77 1.24
N LYS A 209 -4.59 19.36 2.43
CA LYS A 209 -3.66 18.87 3.46
C LYS A 209 -4.17 17.61 4.14
N SER A 210 -3.22 16.77 4.53
CA SER A 210 -3.46 15.75 5.54
C SER A 210 -3.80 16.37 6.91
N ALA A 211 -4.37 15.56 7.81
CA ALA A 211 -4.62 16.00 9.19
C ALA A 211 -3.33 16.51 9.85
N GLN A 212 -2.23 15.77 9.73
CA GLN A 212 -0.95 16.14 10.32
C GLN A 212 -0.41 17.46 9.77
N GLU A 213 -0.36 17.64 8.44
CA GLU A 213 0.10 18.88 7.81
C GLU A 213 -0.77 20.07 8.20
N PHE A 214 -2.08 19.86 8.35
CA PHE A 214 -3.00 20.91 8.73
C PHE A 214 -2.78 21.36 10.18
N LEU A 215 -2.67 20.41 11.11
CA LEU A 215 -2.41 20.68 12.52
C LEU A 215 -1.04 21.33 12.73
N GLN A 216 0.01 20.79 12.10
CA GLN A 216 1.35 21.35 12.17
C GLN A 216 1.37 22.80 11.68
N ARG A 217 0.76 23.09 10.52
CA ARG A 217 0.70 24.45 9.97
C ARG A 217 -0.08 25.40 10.88
N ARG A 218 -1.16 24.94 11.51
CA ARG A 218 -1.90 25.73 12.50
C ARG A 218 -0.99 26.12 13.65
N ASP A 219 -0.28 25.15 14.22
CA ASP A 219 0.56 25.36 15.41
C ASP A 219 1.77 26.25 15.11
N GLU A 220 2.42 26.05 13.96
CA GLU A 220 3.49 26.92 13.47
C GLU A 220 3.02 28.37 13.31
N ASN A 221 1.83 28.58 12.73
CA ASN A 221 1.28 29.90 12.55
C ASN A 221 0.89 30.57 13.87
N ILE A 222 0.35 29.81 14.83
CA ILE A 222 0.04 30.31 16.18
C ILE A 222 1.34 30.76 16.86
N ALA A 223 2.34 29.89 16.93
CA ALA A 223 3.63 30.20 17.56
C ALA A 223 4.30 31.42 16.93
N LYS A 224 4.22 31.54 15.59
CA LYS A 224 4.72 32.70 14.85
C LYS A 224 4.02 34.00 15.29
N LEU A 225 2.70 34.00 15.40
CA LEU A 225 1.95 35.20 15.78
C LEU A 225 2.18 35.57 17.26
N GLU A 226 2.20 34.58 18.16
CA GLU A 226 2.50 34.79 19.58
C GLU A 226 3.91 35.38 19.77
N ALA A 227 4.90 34.91 19.00
CA ALA A 227 6.25 35.48 19.02
C ALA A 227 6.31 36.93 18.48
N LEU A 228 5.51 37.26 17.46
CA LEU A 228 5.42 38.62 16.93
C LEU A 228 4.77 39.58 17.93
N GLU A 229 3.68 39.15 18.56
CA GLU A 229 3.01 39.90 19.62
C GLU A 229 3.93 40.13 20.81
N ALA A 230 4.64 39.09 21.28
CA ALA A 230 5.60 39.21 22.37
C ALA A 230 6.76 40.17 22.03
N LYS A 231 7.21 40.20 20.77
CA LYS A 231 8.31 41.08 20.33
C LYS A 231 7.89 42.54 20.15
N ARG A 232 6.68 42.78 19.64
CA ARG A 232 6.19 44.13 19.27
C ARG A 232 5.28 44.76 20.32
N GLY A 233 4.64 43.95 21.15
CA GLY A 233 3.58 44.35 22.08
C GLY A 233 2.18 44.47 21.44
N TYR A 234 2.04 44.20 20.14
CA TYR A 234 0.76 44.22 19.42
C TYR A 234 0.80 43.37 18.15
N LEU A 235 -0.38 42.96 17.66
CA LEU A 235 -0.59 42.40 16.33
C LEU A 235 -1.13 43.48 15.39
N THR A 236 -0.65 43.50 14.14
CA THR A 236 -1.28 44.30 13.08
C THR A 236 -2.68 43.77 12.78
N GLU A 237 -3.52 44.58 12.12
CA GLU A 237 -4.88 44.17 11.73
C GLU A 237 -4.89 42.85 10.92
N SER A 238 -3.94 42.69 9.99
CA SER A 238 -3.80 41.46 9.21
C SER A 238 -3.43 40.25 10.07
N GLU A 239 -2.50 40.44 11.01
CA GLU A 239 -2.08 39.40 11.96
C GLU A 239 -3.22 39.04 12.93
N GLN A 240 -4.00 40.02 13.37
CA GLN A 240 -5.19 39.81 14.21
C GLN A 240 -6.26 39.02 13.47
N ASN A 241 -6.51 39.35 12.20
CA ASN A 241 -7.44 38.61 11.36
C ASN A 241 -7.01 37.14 11.17
N GLU A 242 -5.70 36.89 11.04
CA GLU A 242 -5.18 35.53 10.97
C GLU A 242 -5.29 34.80 12.32
N MET A 243 -5.01 35.49 13.44
CA MET A 243 -5.19 34.94 14.78
C MET A 243 -6.67 34.53 15.01
N ASN A 244 -7.63 35.35 14.59
CA ASN A 244 -9.05 35.02 14.71
C ASN A 244 -9.42 33.75 13.93
N LYS A 245 -8.83 33.52 12.74
CA LYS A 245 -9.01 32.26 12.00
C LYS A 245 -8.37 31.07 12.72
N LEU A 246 -7.20 31.25 13.32
CA LEU A 246 -6.51 30.21 14.07
C LEU A 246 -7.24 29.87 15.36
N GLN A 247 -7.86 30.85 16.03
CA GLN A 247 -8.74 30.61 17.18
C GLN A 247 -9.90 29.68 16.82
N LYS A 248 -10.50 29.84 15.63
CA LYS A 248 -11.51 28.89 15.15
C LYS A 248 -10.93 27.48 14.96
N GLN A 249 -9.70 27.37 14.47
CA GLN A 249 -8.99 26.08 14.31
C GLN A 249 -8.59 25.44 15.65
N LYS A 250 -8.50 26.20 16.75
CA LYS A 250 -8.32 25.65 18.10
C LYS A 250 -9.57 24.90 18.62
N GLU A 251 -10.71 24.99 17.92
CA GLU A 251 -11.88 24.16 18.22
C GLU A 251 -11.77 22.71 17.71
N ILE A 252 -10.76 22.42 16.88
CA ILE A 252 -10.49 21.08 16.36
C ILE A 252 -10.05 20.17 17.50
N ASP A 253 -10.55 18.94 17.49
CA ASP A 253 -10.06 17.85 18.31
C ASP A 253 -8.96 17.13 17.51
N ASP A 254 -7.69 17.40 17.86
CA ASP A 254 -6.52 16.97 17.11
C ASP A 254 -6.37 15.45 17.03
N GLU A 255 -6.64 14.76 18.15
CA GLU A 255 -6.60 13.31 18.23
C GLU A 255 -7.69 12.70 17.37
N LYS A 256 -8.91 13.23 17.47
CA LYS A 256 -10.04 12.74 16.68
C LYS A 256 -9.83 12.98 15.19
N LEU A 257 -9.40 14.18 14.79
CA LEU A 257 -9.12 14.50 13.40
C LEU A 257 -8.05 13.56 12.83
N SER A 258 -6.97 13.35 13.56
CA SER A 258 -5.88 12.45 13.15
C SER A 258 -6.36 11.00 13.02
N LYS A 259 -7.19 10.55 13.96
CA LYS A 259 -7.79 9.20 13.93
C LYS A 259 -8.72 9.02 12.74
N GLU A 260 -9.70 9.91 12.54
CA GLU A 260 -10.65 9.84 11.42
C GLU A 260 -9.92 9.88 10.06
N TYR A 261 -8.87 10.70 9.95
CA TYR A 261 -8.00 10.72 8.77
C TYR A 261 -7.29 9.39 8.55
N GLY A 262 -6.63 8.85 9.59
CA GLY A 262 -5.93 7.57 9.53
C GLY A 262 -6.86 6.42 9.16
N ASP A 263 -8.06 6.37 9.75
CA ASP A 263 -9.07 5.34 9.47
C ASP A 263 -9.58 5.42 8.03
N SER A 264 -9.88 6.63 7.53
CA SER A 264 -10.29 6.81 6.13
C SER A 264 -9.17 6.43 5.16
N LYS A 265 -7.94 6.89 5.41
CA LYS A 265 -6.77 6.58 4.58
C LYS A 265 -6.49 5.08 4.53
N LYS A 266 -6.55 4.40 5.68
CA LYS A 266 -6.38 2.94 5.77
C LYS A 266 -7.44 2.18 4.96
N GLN A 267 -8.69 2.65 4.96
CA GLN A 267 -9.75 2.03 4.16
C GLN A 267 -9.53 2.24 2.66
N ILE A 268 -9.09 3.42 2.25
CA ILE A 268 -8.73 3.72 0.86
C ILE A 268 -7.56 2.83 0.42
N ASP A 269 -6.49 2.76 1.22
CA ASP A 269 -5.31 1.96 0.91
C ASP A 269 -5.65 0.49 0.80
N LYS A 270 -6.45 -0.04 1.73
CA LYS A 270 -6.93 -1.42 1.67
C LYS A 270 -7.71 -1.72 0.40
N LYS A 271 -8.53 -0.78 -0.11
CA LYS A 271 -9.26 -0.95 -1.37
C LYS A 271 -8.31 -1.00 -2.56
N VAL A 272 -7.32 -0.13 -2.59
CA VAL A 272 -6.28 -0.09 -3.64
C VAL A 272 -5.45 -1.37 -3.62
N ASP A 273 -4.93 -1.77 -2.46
CA ASP A 273 -4.12 -2.98 -2.31
C ASP A 273 -4.90 -4.23 -2.72
N LYS A 274 -6.18 -4.33 -2.32
CA LYS A 274 -7.04 -5.45 -2.71
C LYS A 274 -7.27 -5.48 -4.23
N ALA A 275 -7.50 -4.33 -4.86
CA ALA A 275 -7.65 -4.25 -6.32
C ALA A 275 -6.37 -4.67 -7.04
N TYR A 276 -5.22 -4.22 -6.55
CA TYR A 276 -3.92 -4.61 -7.08
C TYR A 276 -3.66 -6.11 -6.98
N LEU A 277 -3.92 -6.71 -5.81
CA LEU A 277 -3.76 -8.15 -5.62
C LEU A 277 -4.69 -8.96 -6.53
N TRP A 278 -5.93 -8.52 -6.71
CA TRP A 278 -6.87 -9.15 -7.64
C TRP A 278 -6.33 -9.08 -9.08
N LYS A 279 -5.82 -7.94 -9.51
CA LYS A 279 -5.20 -7.75 -10.83
C LYS A 279 -4.05 -8.73 -11.05
N LEU A 280 -3.15 -8.89 -10.08
CA LEU A 280 -2.05 -9.85 -10.15
C LEU A 280 -2.54 -11.30 -10.27
N GLN A 281 -3.55 -11.69 -9.47
CA GLN A 281 -4.13 -13.03 -9.54
C GLN A 281 -4.78 -13.30 -10.90
N ALA A 282 -5.48 -12.32 -11.48
CA ALA A 282 -6.09 -12.45 -12.79
C ALA A 282 -5.04 -12.64 -13.90
N LEU A 283 -3.93 -11.88 -13.84
CA LEU A 283 -2.80 -12.05 -14.75
C LEU A 283 -2.18 -13.45 -14.63
N GLN A 284 -1.96 -13.92 -13.40
CA GLN A 284 -1.38 -15.25 -13.18
C GLN A 284 -2.28 -16.37 -13.72
N ARG A 285 -3.61 -16.27 -13.54
CA ARG A 285 -4.58 -17.23 -14.10
C ARG A 285 -4.54 -17.23 -15.62
N SER A 286 -4.57 -16.05 -16.25
CA SER A 286 -4.49 -15.89 -17.71
C SER A 286 -3.22 -16.51 -18.29
N SER A 287 -2.07 -16.30 -17.63
CA SER A 287 -0.79 -16.91 -18.03
C SER A 287 -0.81 -18.44 -17.92
N LYS A 288 -1.36 -18.99 -16.82
CA LYS A 288 -1.51 -20.45 -16.66
C LYS A 288 -2.40 -21.06 -17.74
N ASP A 289 -3.52 -20.41 -18.07
CA ASP A 289 -4.43 -20.90 -19.12
C ASP A 289 -3.79 -20.83 -20.51
N ARG A 290 -2.97 -19.80 -20.77
CA ARG A 290 -2.21 -19.67 -22.02
C ARG A 290 -1.20 -20.80 -22.17
N LEU A 291 -0.44 -21.12 -21.11
CA LEU A 291 0.51 -22.25 -21.09
C LEU A 291 -0.19 -23.59 -21.31
N LYS A 292 -1.35 -23.83 -20.68
CA LYS A 292 -2.16 -25.03 -20.90
C LYS A 292 -2.61 -25.17 -22.36
N ARG A 293 -3.04 -24.07 -22.99
CA ARG A 293 -3.40 -24.07 -24.42
C ARG A 293 -2.18 -24.36 -25.30
N CYS A 294 -1.05 -23.69 -25.06
CA CYS A 294 0.18 -23.95 -25.82
C CYS A 294 0.63 -25.42 -25.73
N LYS A 295 0.57 -26.02 -24.53
CA LYS A 295 0.87 -27.44 -24.34
C LYS A 295 -0.11 -28.33 -25.11
N LYS A 296 -1.41 -28.05 -25.03
CA LYS A 296 -2.41 -28.77 -25.85
C LYS A 296 -2.13 -28.64 -27.35
N TYR A 297 -1.77 -27.46 -27.84
CA TYR A 297 -1.43 -27.24 -29.25
C TYR A 297 -0.12 -27.95 -29.65
N SER A 298 0.92 -27.98 -28.81
CA SER A 298 2.14 -28.75 -29.09
C SER A 298 1.88 -30.24 -29.12
N ASP A 299 1.08 -30.75 -28.18
CA ASP A 299 0.71 -32.18 -28.13
C ASP A 299 -0.10 -32.57 -29.36
N THR A 300 -0.98 -31.67 -29.84
CA THR A 300 -1.75 -31.87 -31.08
C THR A 300 -0.84 -31.80 -32.33
N LEU A 301 0.13 -30.88 -32.37
CA LEU A 301 1.10 -30.78 -33.47
C LEU A 301 2.04 -31.99 -33.53
N CYS A 302 2.50 -32.54 -32.39
CA CYS A 302 3.23 -33.81 -32.36
C CYS A 302 2.37 -34.97 -32.90
N TYR A 303 1.09 -35.02 -32.55
CA TYR A 303 0.17 -36.06 -33.02
C TYR A 303 -0.07 -36.04 -34.54
N TRP A 304 -0.02 -34.86 -35.16
CA TRP A 304 -0.23 -34.70 -36.61
C TRP A 304 1.05 -34.79 -37.45
N TYR A 305 2.21 -34.45 -36.86
CA TYR A 305 3.50 -34.46 -37.58
C TYR A 305 4.41 -35.63 -37.23
N GLY A 306 3.97 -36.58 -36.39
CA GLY A 306 4.61 -37.89 -36.23
C GLY A 306 6.05 -37.82 -35.74
N PHE A 307 6.27 -37.23 -34.55
CA PHE A 307 7.47 -37.45 -33.73
C PHE A 307 7.13 -38.37 -32.57
#